data_AF-A0AAP6EA53-F1
#
_entry.id   AF-A0AAP6EA53-F1
#
_cell.length_a   1.000
_cell.length_b   1.000
_cell.length_c   1.000
_cell.angle_alpha   90.00
_cell.angle_beta   90.00
_cell.angle_gamma   90.00
#
_symmetry.space_group_name_H-M   'P 1'
#
loop_
_entity.id
_entity.type
_entity.pdbx_description
1 polymer ?
#
loop_
_entity_poly.entity_id
_entity_poly.type
_entity_poly.pdbx_seq_one_letter_code
_entity_poly.pdbx_strand_id
1 'polypeptide(L)'
;MTEKANAALDKRITNNTSAITKNLQVVNSNKEEISNINKTTKILDERVTANTQTAEEHKLLISENSKQISTNALGIRENTQRIRDEGQARIRGDRETLRAATGYTDMRVNGLERNTNKRFAQLKEDIDKNRKRADAGIAGAMAMTGIPSVPGKKVSFGMAMAGYRSEGAVAAGFHFNTSENSAVKVNAAWDTENGAGVSAGMALGW
;
A
#
# COMPACT_ATOMS: atom_id res chain seq x y z
N MET A 1 -64.63 112.26 -48.89
CA MET A 1 -64.47 110.79 -49.12
C MET A 1 -63.06 110.28 -48.82
N THR A 2 -62.03 111.12 -48.91
CA THR A 2 -60.60 110.79 -48.72
C THR A 2 -60.22 110.40 -47.28
N GLU A 3 -60.84 111.00 -46.26
CA GLU A 3 -60.47 110.81 -44.85
C GLU A 3 -60.82 109.41 -44.29
N LYS A 4 -62.03 108.88 -44.60
CA LYS A 4 -62.45 107.52 -44.21
C LYS A 4 -61.61 106.42 -44.89
N ALA A 5 -61.19 106.65 -46.13
CA ALA A 5 -60.36 105.71 -46.88
C ALA A 5 -58.93 105.65 -46.31
N ASN A 6 -58.35 106.80 -45.95
CA ASN A 6 -57.04 106.87 -45.28
C ASN A 6 -57.07 106.16 -43.92
N ALA A 7 -58.10 106.38 -43.09
CA ALA A 7 -58.23 105.70 -41.79
C ALA A 7 -58.33 104.16 -41.90
N ALA A 8 -59.01 103.65 -42.94
CA ALA A 8 -59.09 102.21 -43.19
C ALA A 8 -57.76 101.62 -43.69
N LEU A 9 -57.00 102.40 -44.48
CA LEU A 9 -55.66 102.03 -44.93
C LEU A 9 -54.69 101.95 -43.74
N ASP A 10 -54.70 102.97 -42.87
CA ASP A 10 -53.87 103.02 -41.66
C ASP A 10 -54.12 101.82 -40.75
N LYS A 11 -55.40 101.46 -40.51
CA LYS A 11 -55.76 100.27 -39.73
C LYS A 11 -55.19 98.98 -40.33
N ARG A 12 -55.23 98.82 -41.65
CA ARG A 12 -54.63 97.66 -42.34
C ARG A 12 -53.10 97.65 -42.19
N ILE A 13 -52.46 98.81 -42.32
CA ILE A 13 -51.02 98.96 -42.11
C ILE A 13 -50.65 98.56 -40.68
N THR A 14 -51.33 99.08 -39.66
CA THR A 14 -51.10 98.72 -38.26
C THR A 14 -51.27 97.22 -38.01
N ASN A 15 -52.34 96.61 -38.55
CA ASN A 15 -52.57 95.18 -38.43
C ASN A 15 -51.45 94.35 -39.07
N ASN A 16 -51.04 94.73 -40.28
CA ASN A 16 -49.95 94.06 -40.99
C ASN A 16 -48.62 94.21 -40.23
N THR A 17 -48.31 95.40 -39.72
CA THR A 17 -47.13 95.64 -38.88
C THR A 17 -47.15 94.73 -37.65
N SER A 18 -48.28 94.62 -36.94
CA SER A 18 -48.42 93.73 -35.79
C SER A 18 -48.21 92.25 -36.16
N ALA A 19 -48.78 91.79 -37.27
CA ALA A 19 -48.59 90.42 -37.75
C ALA A 19 -47.12 90.15 -38.13
N ILE A 20 -46.46 91.09 -38.79
CA ILE A 20 -45.03 91.00 -39.13
C ILE A 20 -44.17 90.92 -37.86
N THR A 21 -44.45 91.74 -36.85
CA THR A 21 -43.73 91.68 -35.56
C THR A 21 -43.89 90.32 -34.89
N LYS A 22 -45.11 89.75 -34.88
CA LYS A 22 -45.35 88.40 -34.35
C LYS A 22 -44.60 87.33 -35.14
N ASN A 23 -44.61 87.41 -36.47
CA ASN A 23 -43.86 86.47 -37.31
C ASN A 23 -42.35 86.57 -37.07
N LEU A 24 -41.82 87.77 -36.90
CA LEU A 24 -40.40 87.98 -36.57
C LEU A 24 -40.03 87.36 -35.22
N GLN A 25 -40.90 87.47 -34.21
CA GLN A 25 -40.70 86.81 -32.91
C GLN A 25 -40.63 85.29 -33.06
N VAL A 26 -41.58 84.68 -33.78
CA VAL A 26 -41.60 83.22 -34.03
C VAL A 26 -40.35 82.76 -34.79
N VAL A 27 -39.93 83.51 -35.81
CA VAL A 27 -38.70 83.19 -36.57
C VAL A 27 -37.47 83.21 -35.67
N ASN A 28 -37.37 84.19 -34.76
CA ASN A 28 -36.27 84.26 -33.81
C ASN A 28 -36.30 83.09 -32.81
N SER A 29 -37.47 82.70 -32.29
CA SER A 29 -37.63 81.51 -31.45
C SER A 29 -37.20 80.24 -32.17
N ASN A 30 -37.68 80.03 -33.40
CA ASN A 30 -37.31 78.86 -34.21
C ASN A 30 -35.80 78.81 -34.49
N LYS A 31 -35.14 79.96 -34.68
CA LYS A 31 -33.69 80.03 -34.88
C LYS A 31 -32.93 79.53 -33.66
N GLU A 32 -33.36 79.90 -32.45
CA GLU A 32 -32.76 79.42 -31.20
C GLU A 32 -32.98 77.92 -31.01
N GLU A 33 -34.18 77.41 -31.31
CA GLU A 33 -34.48 75.97 -31.24
C GLU A 33 -33.61 75.16 -32.21
N ILE A 34 -33.47 75.59 -33.47
CA ILE A 34 -32.61 74.95 -34.47
C ILE A 34 -31.14 74.95 -34.01
N SER A 35 -30.68 76.06 -33.42
CA SER A 35 -29.33 76.17 -32.84
C SER A 35 -29.11 75.13 -31.75
N ASN A 36 -30.10 74.94 -30.86
CA ASN A 36 -30.04 73.93 -29.80
C ASN A 36 -30.10 72.50 -30.35
N ILE A 37 -30.97 72.22 -31.33
CA ILE A 37 -31.05 70.92 -32.01
C ILE A 37 -29.69 70.57 -32.62
N ASN A 38 -29.05 71.50 -33.33
CA ASN A 38 -27.74 71.26 -33.94
C ASN A 38 -26.66 70.92 -32.90
N LYS A 39 -26.68 71.57 -31.73
CA LYS A 39 -25.77 71.23 -30.62
C LYS A 39 -26.01 69.81 -30.11
N THR A 40 -27.28 69.43 -29.90
CA THR A 40 -27.65 68.09 -29.44
C THR A 40 -27.26 67.01 -30.46
N THR A 41 -27.50 67.24 -31.75
CA THR A 41 -27.12 66.30 -32.83
C THR A 41 -25.61 66.06 -32.85
N LYS A 42 -24.80 67.11 -32.67
CA LYS A 42 -23.34 66.96 -32.58
C LYS A 42 -22.92 66.08 -31.40
N ILE A 43 -23.50 66.29 -30.22
CA ILE A 43 -23.21 65.47 -29.03
C ILE A 43 -23.62 64.01 -29.26
N LEU A 44 -24.76 63.76 -29.92
CA LEU A 44 -25.21 62.42 -30.24
C LEU A 44 -24.26 61.71 -31.22
N ASP A 45 -23.76 62.42 -32.22
CA ASP A 45 -22.80 61.88 -33.20
C ASP A 45 -21.48 61.47 -32.54
N GLU A 46 -20.96 62.31 -31.62
CA GLU A 46 -19.79 61.99 -30.80
C GLU A 46 -20.01 60.74 -29.94
N ARG A 47 -21.19 60.59 -29.33
CA ARG A 47 -21.55 59.41 -28.53
C ARG A 47 -21.70 58.14 -29.38
N VAL A 48 -22.28 58.23 -30.57
CA VAL A 48 -22.42 57.10 -31.49
C VAL A 48 -21.04 56.63 -31.97
N THR A 49 -20.16 57.57 -32.29
CA THR A 49 -18.77 57.27 -32.68
C THR A 49 -18.03 56.55 -31.54
N ALA A 50 -18.13 57.06 -30.31
CA ALA A 50 -17.51 56.43 -29.15
C ALA A 50 -18.07 55.01 -28.89
N ASN A 51 -19.39 54.83 -28.95
CA ASN A 51 -20.02 53.53 -28.76
C ASN A 51 -19.61 52.51 -29.85
N THR A 52 -19.45 52.97 -31.09
CA THR A 52 -18.99 52.14 -32.20
C THR A 52 -17.56 51.64 -31.96
N GLN A 53 -16.68 52.52 -31.47
CA GLN A 53 -15.32 52.15 -31.11
C GLN A 53 -15.28 51.11 -29.98
N THR A 54 -16.03 51.33 -28.89
CA THR A 54 -16.12 50.36 -27.79
C THR A 54 -16.68 49.00 -28.24
N ALA A 55 -17.64 48.98 -29.17
CA ALA A 55 -18.18 47.73 -29.70
C ALA A 55 -17.14 46.92 -30.48
N GLU A 56 -16.30 47.57 -31.29
CA GLU A 56 -15.20 46.88 -31.99
C GLU A 56 -14.11 46.39 -31.02
N GLU A 57 -13.80 47.15 -29.95
CA GLU A 57 -12.90 46.69 -28.88
C GLU A 57 -13.44 45.43 -28.19
N HIS A 58 -14.72 45.42 -27.81
CA HIS A 58 -15.35 44.25 -27.20
C HIS A 58 -15.35 43.03 -28.13
N LYS A 59 -15.56 43.22 -29.44
CA LYS A 59 -15.52 42.15 -30.44
C LYS A 59 -14.13 41.50 -30.52
N LEU A 60 -13.06 42.30 -30.46
CA LEU A 60 -11.69 41.80 -30.40
C LEU A 60 -11.44 40.99 -29.12
N LEU A 61 -11.87 41.50 -27.97
CA LEU A 61 -11.74 40.80 -26.69
C LEU A 61 -12.50 39.47 -26.66
N ILE A 62 -13.72 39.42 -27.22
CA ILE A 62 -14.52 38.19 -27.34
C ILE A 62 -13.80 37.17 -28.23
N SER A 63 -13.22 37.61 -29.33
CA SER A 63 -12.44 36.75 -30.23
C SER A 63 -11.23 36.15 -29.51
N GLU A 64 -10.49 36.96 -28.76
CA GLU A 64 -9.33 36.49 -28.00
C GLU A 64 -9.73 35.53 -26.87
N ASN A 65 -10.80 35.85 -26.12
CA ASN A 65 -11.33 34.96 -25.10
C ASN A 65 -11.79 33.61 -25.70
N SER A 66 -12.39 33.62 -26.89
CA SER A 66 -12.80 32.39 -27.58
C SER A 66 -11.60 31.51 -27.95
N LYS A 67 -10.48 32.12 -28.35
CA LYS A 67 -9.21 31.43 -28.60
C LYS A 67 -8.63 30.83 -27.31
N GLN A 68 -8.61 31.60 -26.21
CA GLN A 68 -8.13 31.10 -24.91
C GLN A 68 -8.97 29.94 -24.38
N ILE A 69 -10.30 30.01 -24.51
CA ILE A 69 -11.20 28.91 -24.14
C ILE A 69 -10.87 27.64 -24.94
N SER A 70 -10.62 27.78 -26.25
CA SER A 70 -10.24 26.65 -27.11
C SER A 70 -8.92 26.01 -26.68
N THR A 71 -7.91 26.83 -26.34
CA THR A 71 -6.63 26.36 -25.79
C THR A 71 -6.82 25.66 -24.45
N ASN A 72 -7.59 26.23 -23.54
CA ASN A 72 -7.87 25.63 -22.24
C ASN A 72 -8.62 24.29 -22.39
N ALA A 73 -9.56 24.20 -23.33
CA ALA A 73 -10.28 22.95 -23.63
C ALA A 73 -9.36 21.85 -24.20
N LEU A 74 -8.30 22.22 -24.93
CA LEU A 74 -7.26 21.27 -25.35
C LEU A 74 -6.42 20.81 -24.14
N GLY A 75 -5.94 21.75 -23.32
CA GLY A 75 -5.16 21.43 -22.13
C GLY A 75 -5.91 20.55 -21.11
N ILE A 76 -7.22 20.77 -20.94
CA ILE A 76 -8.07 19.91 -20.09
C ILE A 76 -8.15 18.48 -20.66
N ARG A 77 -8.27 18.32 -21.99
CA ARG A 77 -8.29 17.00 -22.63
C ARG A 77 -6.97 16.26 -22.44
N GLU A 78 -5.84 16.94 -22.64
CA GLU A 78 -4.51 16.38 -22.41
C GLU A 78 -4.30 15.96 -20.95
N ASN A 79 -4.67 16.82 -19.99
CA ASN A 79 -4.59 16.49 -18.57
C ASN A 79 -5.48 15.31 -18.20
N THR A 80 -6.70 15.24 -18.75
CA THR A 80 -7.60 14.09 -18.55
C THR A 80 -7.01 12.80 -19.09
N GLN A 81 -6.29 12.84 -20.21
CA GLN A 81 -5.59 11.68 -20.75
C GLN A 81 -4.43 11.27 -19.86
N ARG A 82 -3.56 12.22 -19.45
CA ARG A 82 -2.44 11.95 -18.54
C ARG A 82 -2.88 11.32 -17.22
N ILE A 83 -3.98 11.80 -16.62
CA ILE A 83 -4.54 11.23 -15.38
C ILE A 83 -4.98 9.78 -15.60
N ARG A 84 -5.63 9.47 -16.74
CA ARG A 84 -6.04 8.10 -17.06
C ARG A 84 -4.85 7.17 -17.26
N ASP A 85 -3.83 7.63 -17.99
CA ASP A 85 -2.62 6.85 -18.27
C ASP A 85 -1.84 6.55 -16.98
N GLU A 86 -1.65 7.57 -16.13
CA GLU A 86 -1.04 7.41 -14.80
C GLU A 86 -1.84 6.45 -13.91
N GLY A 87 -3.17 6.56 -13.90
CA GLY A 87 -4.04 5.64 -13.16
C GLY A 87 -3.88 4.18 -13.60
N GLN A 88 -3.78 3.95 -14.92
CA GLN A 88 -3.52 2.60 -15.45
C GLN A 88 -2.10 2.10 -15.13
N ALA A 89 -1.09 2.97 -15.21
CA ALA A 89 0.28 2.63 -14.86
C ALA A 89 0.41 2.20 -13.39
N ARG A 90 -0.23 2.94 -12.46
CA ARG A 90 -0.28 2.57 -11.04
C ARG A 90 -0.95 1.24 -10.81
N ILE A 91 -2.13 1.01 -11.39
CA ILE A 91 -2.84 -0.28 -11.25
C ILE A 91 -1.97 -1.45 -11.75
N ARG A 92 -1.21 -1.26 -12.84
CA ARG A 92 -0.28 -2.28 -13.33
C ARG A 92 0.89 -2.50 -12.36
N GLY A 93 1.53 -1.42 -11.92
CA GLY A 93 2.65 -1.47 -10.97
C GLY A 93 2.26 -2.10 -9.63
N ASP A 94 1.08 -1.79 -9.10
CA ASP A 94 0.56 -2.36 -7.87
C ASP A 94 0.31 -3.88 -8.02
N ARG A 95 -0.25 -4.31 -9.16
CA ARG A 95 -0.45 -5.74 -9.45
C ARG A 95 0.86 -6.49 -9.59
N GLU A 96 1.86 -5.90 -10.22
CA GLU A 96 3.20 -6.49 -10.35
C GLU A 96 3.89 -6.61 -9.00
N THR A 97 3.86 -5.54 -8.20
CA THR A 97 4.44 -5.50 -6.85
C THR A 97 3.76 -6.53 -5.95
N LEU A 98 2.44 -6.61 -5.97
CA LEU A 98 1.68 -7.59 -5.20
C LEU A 98 2.06 -9.03 -5.62
N ARG A 99 2.11 -9.32 -6.92
CA ARG A 99 2.50 -10.65 -7.42
C ARG A 99 3.92 -11.03 -7.03
N ALA A 100 4.86 -10.08 -7.11
CA ALA A 100 6.25 -10.31 -6.71
C ALA A 100 6.36 -10.57 -5.20
N ALA A 101 5.65 -9.78 -4.39
CA ALA A 101 5.62 -9.93 -2.94
C ALA A 101 4.98 -11.26 -2.51
N THR A 102 3.85 -11.65 -3.10
CA THR A 102 3.20 -12.94 -2.82
C THR A 102 4.09 -14.10 -3.27
N GLY A 103 4.68 -14.03 -4.46
CA GLY A 103 5.59 -15.07 -4.96
C GLY A 103 6.83 -15.26 -4.08
N TYR A 104 7.45 -14.16 -3.63
CA TYR A 104 8.58 -14.22 -2.69
C TYR A 104 8.16 -14.79 -1.33
N THR A 105 7.04 -14.34 -0.79
CA THR A 105 6.51 -14.81 0.50
C THR A 105 6.20 -16.30 0.44
N ASP A 106 5.50 -16.75 -0.60
CA ASP A 106 5.18 -18.17 -0.81
C ASP A 106 6.46 -19.01 -0.93
N MET A 107 7.48 -18.53 -1.65
CA MET A 107 8.77 -19.22 -1.74
C MET A 107 9.42 -19.38 -0.36
N ARG A 108 9.43 -18.32 0.45
CA ARG A 108 10.03 -18.32 1.81
C ARG A 108 9.23 -19.20 2.78
N VAL A 109 7.91 -19.09 2.78
CA VAL A 109 7.01 -19.88 3.64
C VAL A 109 7.13 -21.36 3.27
N ASN A 110 6.98 -21.73 1.98
CA ASN A 110 7.15 -23.11 1.53
C ASN A 110 8.56 -23.65 1.82
N GLY A 111 9.60 -22.80 1.70
CA GLY A 111 10.96 -23.15 2.07
C GLY A 111 11.11 -23.44 3.56
N LEU A 112 10.51 -22.60 4.41
CA LEU A 112 10.52 -22.75 5.85
C LEU A 112 9.74 -23.99 6.30
N GLU A 113 8.52 -24.19 5.78
CA GLU A 113 7.71 -25.38 6.09
C GLU A 113 8.45 -26.67 5.75
N ARG A 114 9.07 -26.75 4.57
CA ARG A 114 9.85 -27.93 4.17
C ARG A 114 11.05 -28.17 5.09
N ASN A 115 11.78 -27.12 5.46
CA ASN A 115 12.96 -27.24 6.34
C ASN A 115 12.53 -27.67 7.76
N THR A 116 11.51 -27.00 8.30
CA THR A 116 10.96 -27.26 9.62
C THR A 116 10.42 -28.69 9.71
N ASN A 117 9.62 -29.14 8.73
CA ASN A 117 9.10 -30.51 8.71
C ASN A 117 10.21 -31.56 8.65
N LYS A 118 11.26 -31.33 7.84
CA LYS A 118 12.43 -32.21 7.80
C LYS A 118 13.15 -32.29 9.15
N ARG A 119 13.39 -31.14 9.79
CA ARG A 119 14.02 -31.08 11.11
C ARG A 119 13.18 -31.75 12.18
N PHE A 120 11.86 -31.58 12.17
CA PHE A 120 10.97 -32.26 13.12
C PHE A 120 10.94 -33.77 12.91
N ALA A 121 10.93 -34.24 11.65
CA ALA A 121 11.02 -35.67 11.35
C ALA A 121 12.35 -36.27 11.83
N GLN A 122 13.47 -35.59 11.56
CA GLN A 122 14.80 -35.98 12.04
C GLN A 122 14.87 -35.98 13.58
N LEU A 123 14.35 -34.94 14.22
CA LEU A 123 14.31 -34.87 15.68
C LEU A 123 13.48 -36.01 16.29
N LYS A 124 12.34 -36.35 15.67
CA LYS A 124 11.52 -37.49 16.10
C LYS A 124 12.30 -38.80 16.00
N GLU A 125 13.01 -39.01 14.90
CA GLU A 125 13.85 -40.20 14.70
C GLU A 125 14.99 -40.26 15.72
N ASP A 126 15.68 -39.15 15.98
CA ASP A 126 16.76 -39.07 16.96
C ASP A 126 16.25 -39.32 18.40
N ILE A 127 15.09 -38.77 18.74
CA ILE A 127 14.44 -39.01 20.05
C ILE A 127 14.07 -40.49 20.19
N ASP A 128 13.45 -41.08 19.19
CA ASP A 128 13.05 -42.49 19.22
C ASP A 128 14.28 -43.40 19.33
N LYS A 129 15.34 -43.11 18.58
CA LYS A 129 16.62 -43.83 18.64
C LYS A 129 17.31 -43.68 19.99
N ASN A 130 17.30 -42.48 20.58
CA ASN A 130 17.88 -42.26 21.90
C ASN A 130 17.10 -42.98 23.00
N ARG A 131 15.76 -42.98 22.90
CA ARG A 131 14.90 -43.74 23.80
C ARG A 131 15.23 -45.23 23.75
N LYS A 132 15.32 -45.82 22.55
CA LYS A 132 15.67 -47.24 22.40
C LYS A 132 17.07 -47.55 22.95
N ARG A 133 18.08 -46.74 22.61
CA ARG A 133 19.44 -46.91 23.16
C ARG A 133 19.47 -46.83 24.69
N ALA A 134 18.71 -45.93 25.29
CA ALA A 134 18.58 -45.84 26.74
C ALA A 134 17.91 -47.08 27.33
N ASP A 135 16.81 -47.54 26.74
CA ASP A 135 16.09 -48.73 27.17
C ASP A 135 16.97 -50.00 27.05
N ALA A 136 17.71 -50.13 25.94
CA ALA A 136 18.66 -51.21 25.68
C ALA A 136 19.86 -51.19 26.65
N GLY A 137 20.40 -50.00 26.96
CA GLY A 137 21.45 -49.83 27.96
C GLY A 137 21.00 -50.21 29.38
N ILE A 138 19.76 -49.91 29.76
CA ILE A 138 19.17 -50.36 31.05
C ILE A 138 19.05 -51.88 31.06
N ALA A 139 18.58 -52.49 29.97
CA ALA A 139 18.57 -53.95 29.84
C ALA A 139 20.00 -54.52 29.99
N GLY A 140 21.02 -53.90 29.40
CA GLY A 140 22.42 -54.28 29.54
C GLY A 140 22.90 -54.25 30.99
N ALA A 141 22.58 -53.17 31.72
CA ALA A 141 22.91 -53.05 33.13
C ALA A 141 22.20 -54.14 33.98
N MET A 142 20.92 -54.39 33.74
CA MET A 142 20.19 -55.47 34.42
C MET A 142 20.74 -56.87 34.10
N ALA A 143 21.17 -57.10 32.86
CA ALA A 143 21.81 -58.35 32.49
C ALA A 143 23.14 -58.51 33.26
N MET A 144 23.98 -57.47 33.34
CA MET A 144 25.23 -57.53 34.09
C MET A 144 25.04 -57.80 35.59
N THR A 145 24.01 -57.22 36.21
CA THR A 145 23.70 -57.46 37.64
C THR A 145 23.19 -58.89 37.86
N GLY A 146 22.42 -59.43 36.91
CA GLY A 146 21.89 -60.79 36.95
C GLY A 146 22.91 -61.91 36.75
N ILE A 147 24.17 -61.62 36.37
CA ILE A 147 25.21 -62.65 36.16
C ILE A 147 25.52 -63.38 37.49
N PRO A 148 25.26 -64.70 37.59
CA PRO A 148 25.54 -65.49 38.79
C PRO A 148 27.03 -65.76 38.96
N SER A 149 27.47 -65.94 40.22
CA SER A 149 28.79 -66.49 40.56
C SER A 149 28.63 -67.86 41.21
N VAL A 150 29.67 -68.71 41.13
CA VAL A 150 29.68 -70.01 41.80
C VAL A 150 30.35 -69.87 43.17
N PRO A 151 29.61 -70.03 44.28
CA PRO A 151 30.18 -69.89 45.63
C PRO A 151 31.34 -70.86 45.87
N GLY A 152 32.38 -70.41 46.57
CA GLY A 152 33.53 -71.25 46.94
C GLY A 152 34.54 -71.55 45.81
N LYS A 153 34.38 -70.97 44.61
CA LYS A 153 35.38 -71.07 43.53
C LYS A 153 36.22 -69.80 43.43
N LYS A 154 37.52 -69.95 43.12
CA LYS A 154 38.45 -68.82 42.96
C LYS A 154 38.15 -67.99 41.71
N VAL A 155 37.63 -68.62 40.66
CA VAL A 155 37.21 -67.99 39.40
C VAL A 155 35.87 -68.58 38.98
N SER A 156 34.91 -67.75 38.58
CA SER A 156 33.67 -68.19 37.94
C SER A 156 33.36 -67.37 36.71
N PHE A 157 32.76 -68.00 35.71
CA PHE A 157 32.19 -67.36 34.54
C PHE A 157 30.67 -67.51 34.58
N GLY A 158 29.96 -66.44 34.24
CA GLY A 158 28.50 -66.45 34.16
C GLY A 158 28.01 -65.65 32.97
N MET A 159 26.79 -65.95 32.55
CA MET A 159 26.05 -65.20 31.54
C MET A 159 24.64 -64.92 32.06
N ALA A 160 24.06 -63.82 31.63
CA ALA A 160 22.69 -63.44 31.94
C ALA A 160 22.09 -62.65 30.78
N MET A 161 20.76 -62.65 30.70
CA MET A 161 19.99 -61.85 29.76
C MET A 161 18.93 -61.07 30.52
N ALA A 162 18.59 -59.89 30.04
CA ALA A 162 17.53 -59.08 30.62
C ALA A 162 16.78 -58.32 29.53
N GLY A 163 15.50 -58.03 29.80
CA GLY A 163 14.66 -57.20 28.95
C GLY A 163 14.18 -55.97 29.72
N TYR A 164 14.12 -54.82 29.04
CA TYR A 164 13.54 -53.58 29.57
C TYR A 164 12.70 -52.91 28.49
N ARG A 165 11.41 -52.70 28.78
CA ARG A 165 10.44 -52.16 27.82
C ARG A 165 10.46 -52.99 26.52
N SER A 166 10.83 -52.38 25.39
CA SER A 166 10.84 -53.02 24.08
C SER A 166 12.24 -53.49 23.65
N GLU A 167 13.24 -53.40 24.54
CA GLU A 167 14.64 -53.71 24.24
C GLU A 167 15.19 -54.80 25.16
N GLY A 168 16.27 -55.44 24.73
CA GLY A 168 16.90 -56.55 25.45
C GLY A 168 18.41 -56.48 25.39
N ALA A 169 19.06 -57.21 26.30
CA ALA A 169 20.51 -57.32 26.32
C ALA A 169 20.98 -58.64 26.91
N VAL A 170 22.20 -59.01 26.54
CA VAL A 170 22.93 -60.16 27.07
C VAL A 170 24.23 -59.68 27.67
N ALA A 171 24.60 -60.23 28.81
CA ALA A 171 25.85 -59.94 29.50
C ALA A 171 26.60 -61.23 29.86
N ALA A 172 27.92 -61.13 29.87
CA ALA A 172 28.82 -62.17 30.32
C ALA A 172 29.88 -61.57 31.23
N GLY A 173 30.33 -62.33 32.22
CA GLY A 173 31.26 -61.80 33.20
C GLY A 173 32.05 -62.87 33.93
N PHE A 174 33.18 -62.43 34.46
CA PHE A 174 34.06 -63.21 35.31
C PHE A 174 34.04 -62.66 36.73
N HIS A 175 33.99 -63.55 37.71
CA HIS A 175 34.20 -63.23 39.11
C HIS A 175 35.46 -63.90 39.60
N PHE A 176 36.24 -63.17 40.39
CA PHE A 176 37.50 -63.59 40.97
C PHE A 176 37.43 -63.40 42.48
N ASN A 177 37.53 -64.49 43.24
CA ASN A 177 37.62 -64.44 44.70
C ASN A 177 39.11 -64.45 45.08
N THR A 178 39.66 -63.27 45.42
CA THR A 178 41.10 -63.12 45.75
C THR A 178 41.42 -63.61 47.16
N SER A 179 40.42 -63.67 48.05
CA SER A 179 40.48 -64.26 49.41
C SER A 179 39.07 -64.72 49.81
N GLU A 180 38.92 -65.38 50.96
CA GLU A 180 37.59 -65.69 51.56
C GLU A 180 36.75 -64.43 51.81
N ASN A 181 37.42 -63.28 51.97
CA ASN A 181 36.84 -62.01 52.35
C ASN A 181 36.87 -60.95 51.22
N SER A 182 37.31 -61.30 50.00
CA SER A 182 37.48 -60.33 48.92
C SER A 182 37.16 -60.88 47.54
N ALA A 183 36.38 -60.13 46.77
CA ALA A 183 35.92 -60.49 45.44
C ALA A 183 36.03 -59.33 44.45
N VAL A 184 36.28 -59.67 43.18
CA VAL A 184 36.29 -58.76 42.03
C VAL A 184 35.39 -59.35 40.94
N LYS A 185 34.59 -58.52 40.28
CA LYS A 185 33.74 -58.90 39.15
C LYS A 185 34.06 -58.01 37.96
N VAL A 186 34.13 -58.59 36.76
CA VAL A 186 34.27 -57.88 35.49
C VAL A 186 33.22 -58.40 34.52
N ASN A 187 32.46 -57.51 33.89
CA ASN A 187 31.36 -57.86 32.99
C ASN A 187 31.46 -57.09 31.68
N ALA A 188 30.94 -57.70 30.63
CA ALA A 188 30.62 -57.07 29.37
C ALA A 188 29.15 -57.36 29.02
N ALA A 189 28.48 -56.43 28.36
CA ALA A 189 27.13 -56.62 27.84
C ALA A 189 27.00 -56.06 26.44
N TRP A 190 26.06 -56.64 25.70
CA TRP A 190 25.66 -56.24 24.36
C TRP A 190 24.14 -56.18 24.30
N ASP A 191 23.61 -55.13 23.68
CA ASP A 191 22.18 -54.84 23.64
C ASP A 191 21.61 -54.82 22.20
N THR A 192 20.29 -54.80 22.10
CA THR A 192 19.54 -54.87 20.82
C THR A 192 19.74 -53.64 19.91
N GLU A 193 20.26 -52.53 20.43
CA GLU A 193 20.51 -51.29 19.67
C GLU A 193 21.99 -51.15 19.26
N ASN A 194 22.72 -52.27 19.22
CA ASN A 194 24.16 -52.38 18.95
C ASN A 194 25.03 -51.64 19.97
N GLY A 195 24.52 -51.40 21.19
CA GLY A 195 25.32 -50.90 22.29
C GLY A 195 26.13 -52.02 22.93
N ALA A 196 27.31 -51.66 23.42
CA ALA A 196 28.15 -52.52 24.23
C ALA A 196 28.62 -51.75 25.46
N GLY A 197 28.68 -52.43 26.60
CA GLY A 197 29.10 -51.85 27.87
C GLY A 197 30.04 -52.79 28.61
N VAL A 198 30.89 -52.23 29.46
CA VAL A 198 31.73 -52.99 30.39
C VAL A 198 31.59 -52.43 31.80
N SER A 199 31.68 -53.29 32.80
CA SER A 199 31.70 -52.88 34.20
C SER A 199 32.68 -53.72 35.00
N ALA A 200 33.26 -53.13 36.04
CA ALA A 200 34.06 -53.84 37.01
C ALA A 200 33.67 -53.38 38.42
N GLY A 201 33.76 -54.26 39.40
CA GLY A 201 33.45 -53.97 40.80
C GLY A 201 34.25 -54.85 41.75
N MET A 202 34.43 -54.38 42.98
CA MET A 202 35.11 -55.12 44.04
C MET A 202 34.30 -55.08 45.33
N ALA A 203 34.45 -56.11 46.15
CA ALA A 203 33.78 -56.23 47.44
C ALA A 203 34.75 -56.77 48.49
N LEU A 204 34.62 -56.27 49.73
CA LEU A 204 35.34 -56.74 50.91
C LEU A 204 34.32 -57.05 52.00
N GLY A 205 34.43 -58.22 52.63
CA GLY A 205 33.63 -58.61 53.79
C GLY A 205 34.54 -58.87 54.99
N TRP A 206 34.05 -58.63 56.22
CA TRP A 206 34.76 -58.90 57.46
C TRP A 206 33.85 -59.64 58.44
#